data_AF-A0A1H7FZD4-F1
#
_entry.id   AF-A0A1H7FZD4-F1
#
_cell.length_a   1.000
_cell.length_b   1.000
_cell.length_c   1.000
_cell.angle_alpha   90.00
_cell.angle_beta   90.00
_cell.angle_gamma   90.00
#
_symmetry.space_group_name_H-M   'P 1'
#
loop_
_entity.id
_entity.type
_entity.pdbx_description
1 polymer ?
#
loop_
_entity_poly.entity_id
_entity_poly.type
_entity_poly.pdbx_seq_one_letter_code
_entity_poly.pdbx_strand_id
1 'polypeptide(L)'
;MERKVGSSTVTTKEVKTALEKARTLTAEEEKVLRMRHGVGAPSTRAPLPRAAGNNEELADELLVIEMQLMKAMRARTGQTKTASKSPPKAAAPAKEPVKNAAKEKIVRALRKKK
;
A
#
# COMPACT_ATOMS: atom_id res chain seq x y z
N MET A 1 14.11 44.50 -14.31
CA MET A 1 13.15 43.62 -14.99
C MET A 1 12.76 42.51 -14.04
N GLU A 2 11.67 42.69 -13.29
CA GLU A 2 11.12 41.64 -12.45
C GLU A 2 10.31 40.69 -13.35
N ARG A 3 10.79 39.46 -13.52
CA ARG A 3 10.01 38.42 -14.21
C ARG A 3 8.92 37.98 -13.26
N LYS A 4 7.69 38.45 -13.50
CA LYS A 4 6.48 37.93 -12.86
C LYS A 4 6.29 36.50 -13.34
N VAL A 5 6.91 35.54 -12.66
CA VAL A 5 6.68 34.11 -12.90
C VAL A 5 5.27 33.83 -12.41
N GLY A 6 4.30 33.86 -13.33
CA GLY A 6 2.94 33.46 -13.05
C GLY A 6 2.97 32.05 -12.47
N SER A 7 2.51 31.90 -11.23
CA SER A 7 2.34 30.58 -10.60
C SER A 7 1.16 29.88 -11.28
N SER A 8 1.43 29.20 -12.40
CA SER A 8 0.45 28.33 -13.03
C SER A 8 0.30 27.09 -12.15
N THR A 9 -0.86 26.93 -11.52
CA THR A 9 -1.16 25.70 -10.78
C THR A 9 -1.34 24.57 -11.78
N VAL A 10 -0.37 23.66 -11.84
CA VAL A 10 -0.40 22.49 -12.71
C VAL A 10 -1.22 21.40 -12.02
N THR A 11 -2.36 21.02 -12.61
CA THR A 11 -3.21 19.98 -12.04
C THR A 11 -2.76 18.59 -12.47
N THR A 12 -3.01 17.58 -11.65
CA THR A 12 -2.68 16.18 -11.95
C THR A 12 -3.38 15.66 -13.20
N LYS A 13 -4.60 16.15 -13.49
CA LYS A 13 -5.37 15.80 -14.68
C LYS A 13 -4.71 16.33 -15.95
N GLU A 14 -4.26 17.58 -15.95
CA GLU A 14 -3.56 18.18 -17.10
C GLU A 14 -2.26 17.44 -17.38
N VAL A 15 -1.45 17.15 -16.35
CA VAL A 15 -0.22 16.39 -16.49
C VAL A 15 -0.51 15.00 -17.03
N LYS A 16 -1.53 14.30 -16.52
CA LYS A 16 -1.93 12.99 -17.08
C LYS A 16 -2.23 13.06 -18.57
N THR A 17 -3.06 14.03 -19.00
CA THR A 17 -3.41 14.17 -20.42
C THR A 17 -2.22 14.58 -21.30
N ALA A 18 -1.28 15.36 -20.77
CA ALA A 18 -0.07 15.74 -21.48
C ALA A 18 0.90 14.56 -21.62
N LEU A 19 1.07 13.77 -20.56
CA LEU A 19 1.91 12.57 -20.57
C LEU A 19 1.38 11.50 -21.53
N GLU A 20 0.06 11.31 -21.63
CA GLU A 20 -0.55 10.38 -22.60
C GLU A 20 -0.31 10.80 -24.06
N LYS A 21 -0.09 12.09 -24.33
CA LYS A 21 0.17 12.63 -25.68
C LYS A 21 1.66 12.74 -26.00
N ALA A 22 2.51 12.73 -24.98
CA ALA A 22 3.95 12.86 -25.15
C ALA A 22 4.53 11.62 -25.86
N ARG A 23 5.36 11.84 -26.89
CA ARG A 23 6.03 10.77 -27.65
C ARG A 23 7.56 10.81 -27.57
N THR A 24 8.09 11.88 -26.98
CA THR A 24 9.53 12.17 -26.95
C THR A 24 10.16 11.92 -25.59
N LEU A 25 9.35 11.63 -24.56
CA LEU A 25 9.85 11.34 -23.22
C LEU A 25 10.37 9.91 -23.15
N THR A 26 11.52 9.74 -22.51
CA THR A 26 11.97 8.41 -22.10
C THR A 26 11.10 7.89 -20.95
N ALA A 27 11.11 6.57 -20.74
CA ALA A 27 10.34 5.95 -19.66
C ALA A 27 10.75 6.47 -18.26
N GLU A 28 12.02 6.83 -18.08
CA GLU A 28 12.53 7.37 -16.81
C GLU A 28 12.05 8.79 -16.57
N GLU A 29 12.10 9.65 -17.59
CA GLU A 29 11.62 11.03 -17.50
C GLU A 29 10.11 11.08 -17.24
N GLU A 30 9.34 10.25 -17.95
CA GLU A 30 7.91 10.12 -17.73
C GLU A 30 7.62 9.68 -16.29
N LYS A 31 8.35 8.68 -15.79
CA LYS A 31 8.23 8.20 -14.39
C LYS A 31 8.52 9.31 -13.40
N VAL A 32 9.58 10.09 -13.59
CA VAL A 32 9.94 11.21 -12.69
C VAL A 32 8.86 12.28 -12.68
N LEU A 33 8.31 12.64 -13.84
CA LEU A 33 7.20 13.60 -13.93
C LEU A 33 5.94 13.08 -13.23
N ARG A 34 5.61 11.79 -13.42
CA ARG A 34 4.49 11.15 -12.72
C ARG A 34 4.66 11.20 -11.21
N MET A 35 5.85 10.88 -10.70
CA MET A 35 6.15 10.95 -9.26
C MET A 35 6.08 12.39 -8.73
N ARG A 36 6.66 13.36 -9.45
CA ARG A 36 6.69 14.78 -9.05
C ARG A 36 5.29 15.37 -8.94
N HIS A 37 4.40 15.00 -9.86
CA HIS A 37 3.04 15.54 -9.95
C HIS A 37 1.99 14.61 -9.35
N GLY A 38 2.38 13.50 -8.71
CA GLY A 38 1.46 12.53 -8.10
C GLY A 38 0.50 11.88 -9.12
N VAL A 39 0.90 11.81 -10.40
CA VAL A 39 0.12 11.15 -11.44
C VAL A 39 0.37 9.65 -11.36
N GLY A 40 -0.71 8.88 -11.19
CA GLY A 40 -0.62 7.42 -11.10
C GLY A 40 -0.03 6.75 -12.35
N ALA A 41 0.23 5.45 -12.25
CA ALA A 41 0.69 4.63 -13.36
C ALA A 41 -0.25 4.74 -14.59
N PRO A 42 0.28 4.61 -15.82
CA PRO A 42 -0.52 4.70 -17.05
C PRO A 42 -1.65 3.68 -17.10
N SER A 43 -1.45 2.51 -16.50
CA SER A 43 -2.49 1.50 -16.33
C SER A 43 -2.37 0.87 -14.94
N THR A 44 -3.51 0.69 -14.28
CA THR A 44 -3.63 -0.04 -13.00
C THR A 44 -3.86 -1.54 -13.22
N ARG A 45 -4.11 -1.97 -14.46
CA ARG A 45 -4.39 -3.35 -14.83
C ARG A 45 -3.26 -4.01 -15.62
N ALA A 46 -2.37 -3.21 -16.21
CA ALA A 46 -1.21 -3.75 -16.90
C ALA A 46 -0.26 -4.40 -15.88
N PRO A 47 0.33 -5.57 -16.19
CA PRO A 47 1.40 -6.13 -15.39
C PRO A 47 2.53 -5.11 -15.26
N LEU A 48 3.13 -5.02 -14.06
CA LEU A 48 4.31 -4.20 -13.87
C LEU A 48 5.45 -4.74 -14.76
N PRO A 49 6.28 -3.85 -15.33
CA PRO A 49 7.44 -4.29 -16.08
C PRO A 49 8.34 -5.15 -15.18
N ARG A 50 8.65 -6.36 -15.64
CA ARG A 50 9.53 -7.28 -14.92
C ARG A 50 10.98 -6.80 -15.07
N ALA A 51 11.73 -6.80 -13.97
CA ALA A 51 13.13 -6.42 -13.97
C ALA A 51 13.99 -7.31 -14.91
N ALA A 52 13.57 -8.56 -15.11
CA ALA A 52 14.26 -9.51 -15.98
C ALA A 52 14.08 -9.25 -17.49
N GLY A 53 13.13 -8.39 -17.89
CA GLY A 53 12.81 -8.20 -19.31
C GLY A 53 12.46 -9.51 -20.01
N ASN A 54 13.23 -9.85 -21.05
CA ASN A 54 13.09 -11.08 -21.84
C ASN A 54 14.13 -12.16 -21.47
N ASN A 55 14.91 -11.98 -20.40
CA ASN A 55 15.91 -12.96 -19.97
C ASN A 55 15.29 -13.93 -18.96
N GLU A 56 15.05 -15.18 -19.40
CA GLU A 56 14.43 -16.22 -18.57
C GLU A 56 15.34 -16.67 -17.42
N GLU A 57 16.65 -16.84 -17.65
CA GLU A 57 17.61 -17.25 -16.61
C GLU A 57 17.64 -16.23 -15.45
N LEU A 58 17.68 -14.95 -15.78
CA LEU A 58 17.61 -13.86 -14.80
C LEU A 58 16.25 -13.84 -14.08
N ALA A 59 15.17 -14.20 -14.76
CA ALA A 59 13.84 -14.27 -14.14
C ALA A 59 13.78 -15.39 -13.08
N ASP A 60 14.38 -16.54 -13.37
CA ASP A 60 14.46 -17.67 -12.45
C ASP A 60 15.33 -17.34 -11.23
N GLU A 61 16.48 -16.70 -11.42
CA GLU A 61 17.33 -16.25 -10.32
C GLU A 61 16.60 -15.27 -9.39
N LEU A 62 15.93 -14.27 -9.96
CA LEU A 62 15.15 -13.30 -9.20
C LEU A 62 14.00 -13.97 -8.44
N LEU A 63 13.35 -14.96 -9.04
CA LEU A 63 12.28 -15.73 -8.39
C LEU A 63 12.81 -16.52 -7.18
N VAL A 64 13.96 -17.17 -7.32
CA VAL A 64 14.59 -17.90 -6.20
C VAL A 64 14.92 -16.95 -5.05
N ILE A 65 15.49 -15.79 -5.33
CA ILE A 65 15.81 -14.76 -4.32
C ILE A 65 14.53 -14.29 -3.62
N GLU A 66 13.45 -14.03 -4.35
CA GLU A 66 12.16 -13.61 -3.79
C GLU A 66 11.59 -14.69 -2.85
N MET A 67 11.62 -15.96 -3.26
CA MET A 67 11.17 -17.07 -2.44
C MET A 67 11.97 -17.18 -1.13
N GLN A 68 13.30 -17.01 -1.19
CA GLN A 68 14.16 -17.03 -0.01
C GLN A 68 13.86 -15.86 0.92
N LEU A 69 13.69 -14.65 0.37
CA LEU A 69 13.34 -13.47 1.16
C LEU A 69 11.98 -13.64 1.85
N MET A 70 10.97 -14.15 1.15
CA MET A 70 9.64 -14.40 1.72
C MET A 70 9.68 -15.47 2.82
N LYS A 71 10.49 -16.53 2.65
CA LYS A 71 10.75 -17.51 3.71
C LYS A 71 11.41 -16.85 4.93
N ALA A 72 12.43 -16.02 4.71
CA ALA A 72 13.11 -15.30 5.80
C ALA A 72 12.17 -14.31 6.52
N MET A 73 11.34 -13.57 5.79
CA MET A 73 10.31 -12.69 6.37
C MET A 73 9.32 -13.47 7.23
N ARG A 74 8.80 -14.59 6.72
CA ARG A 74 7.88 -15.45 7.48
C ARG A 74 8.53 -16.02 8.73
N ALA A 75 9.80 -16.44 8.67
CA ALA A 75 10.54 -16.90 9.84
C ALA A 75 10.70 -15.79 10.89
N ARG A 76 11.05 -14.57 10.46
CA ARG A 76 11.14 -13.39 11.35
C ARG A 76 9.80 -13.03 11.99
N THR A 77 8.69 -13.05 11.24
CA THR A 77 7.36 -12.73 11.76
C THR A 77 6.73 -13.90 12.55
N GLY A 78 7.14 -15.13 12.29
CA GLY A 78 6.70 -16.32 13.03
C GLY A 78 7.22 -16.34 14.47
N GLN A 79 8.44 -15.83 14.70
CA GLN A 79 9.02 -15.72 16.06
C GLN A 79 8.28 -14.71 16.95
N THR A 80 7.60 -13.71 16.39
CA THR A 80 6.84 -12.74 17.19
C THR A 80 5.44 -13.23 17.59
N LYS A 81 4.95 -14.34 17.02
CA LYS A 81 3.62 -14.90 17.34
C LYS A 81 3.63 -16.03 18.36
N THR A 82 4.80 -16.50 18.82
CA THR A 82 4.90 -17.63 19.76
C THR A 82 5.52 -17.29 21.12
N ALA A 83 5.78 -16.02 21.43
CA ALA A 83 6.29 -15.59 22.74
C ALA A 83 5.18 -15.36 23.80
N SER A 84 3.98 -15.91 23.62
CA SER A 84 2.88 -15.80 24.60
C SER A 84 2.08 -17.09 24.75
N LYS A 85 2.76 -18.23 24.90
CA LYS A 85 2.12 -19.45 25.42
C LYS A 85 3.01 -20.11 26.48
N SER A 86 2.91 -19.59 27.69
CA SER A 86 3.18 -20.29 28.94
C SER A 86 2.40 -21.62 29.01
N PRO A 87 2.87 -22.63 29.76
CA PRO A 87 2.33 -23.99 29.71
C PRO A 87 0.90 -24.08 30.28
N PRO A 88 0.11 -25.11 29.90
CA PRO A 88 -1.31 -25.17 30.20
C PRO A 88 -1.51 -25.53 31.68
N LYS A 89 -1.92 -24.55 32.48
CA LYS A 89 -2.43 -24.79 33.84
C LYS A 89 -3.95 -24.69 33.84
N ALA A 90 -4.54 -25.72 34.45
CA ALA A 90 -5.94 -26.05 34.60
C ALA A 90 -6.95 -24.90 34.85
N ALA A 91 -8.14 -25.10 34.29
CA ALA A 91 -9.49 -24.76 34.80
C ALA A 91 -9.92 -23.28 34.98
N ALA A 92 -10.97 -22.94 34.20
CA ALA A 92 -12.05 -21.95 34.43
C ALA A 92 -11.79 -20.44 34.21
N PRO A 93 -12.83 -19.63 33.91
CA PRO A 93 -13.96 -19.81 32.98
C PRO A 93 -14.00 -18.70 31.90
N ALA A 94 -14.92 -18.84 30.94
CA ALA A 94 -15.10 -17.97 29.78
C ALA A 94 -15.20 -16.47 30.13
N LYS A 95 -14.34 -15.64 29.52
CA LYS A 95 -14.49 -14.18 29.54
C LYS A 95 -15.58 -13.77 28.56
N GLU A 96 -16.67 -13.23 29.12
CA GLU A 96 -17.78 -12.61 28.40
C GLU A 96 -17.30 -11.59 27.36
N PRO A 97 -18.03 -11.41 26.24
CA PRO A 97 -17.73 -10.35 25.28
C PRO A 97 -17.92 -8.99 25.95
N VAL A 98 -16.88 -8.16 25.90
CA VAL A 98 -16.83 -6.81 26.49
C VAL A 98 -18.06 -6.01 26.03
N LYS A 99 -19.03 -5.82 26.92
CA LYS A 99 -20.21 -4.97 26.69
C LYS A 99 -19.73 -3.54 26.52
N ASN A 100 -19.74 -3.05 25.29
CA ASN A 100 -19.31 -1.69 24.94
C ASN A 100 -20.28 -0.67 25.56
N ALA A 101 -19.96 -0.18 26.75
CA ALA A 101 -20.75 0.81 27.51
C ALA A 101 -21.08 2.08 26.70
N ALA A 102 -20.26 2.41 25.70
CA ALA A 102 -20.53 3.51 24.77
C ALA A 102 -21.78 3.27 23.90
N LYS A 103 -21.99 2.03 23.42
CA LYS A 103 -23.17 1.69 22.60
C LYS A 103 -24.46 1.77 23.42
N GLU A 104 -24.45 1.35 24.67
CA GLU A 104 -25.64 1.43 25.53
C GLU A 104 -26.04 2.87 25.86
N LYS A 105 -25.07 3.78 26.06
CA LYS A 105 -25.35 5.21 26.25
C LYS A 105 -26.04 5.81 25.03
N ILE A 106 -25.57 5.46 23.82
CA ILE A 106 -26.16 5.94 22.56
C ILE A 106 -27.60 5.42 22.40
N VAL A 107 -27.83 4.13 22.64
CA VAL A 107 -29.16 3.53 22.53
C VAL A 107 -30.14 4.14 23.55
N ARG A 108 -29.69 4.41 24.78
CA ARG A 108 -30.51 5.06 25.81
C ARG A 108 -30.87 6.50 25.44
N ALA A 109 -29.93 7.25 24.85
CA ALA A 109 -30.19 8.61 24.38
C ALA A 109 -31.22 8.63 23.23
N LEU A 110 -31.13 7.68 22.29
CA LEU A 110 -32.09 7.56 21.19
C LEU A 110 -33.49 7.18 21.68
N ARG A 111 -33.61 6.29 22.67
CA ARG A 111 -34.91 5.91 23.24
C ARG A 111 -35.61 7.02 24.01
N LYS A 112 -34.87 7.95 24.61
CA LYS A 112 -35.44 9.12 25.33
C LYS A 112 -35.97 10.22 24.41
N LYS A 113 -35.68 10.15 23.10
CA LYS A 113 -36.08 11.16 22.10
C LYS A 113 -37.38 10.78 21.35
N LYS A 114 -38.08 9.74 21.81
CA LYS A 114 -39.44 9.39 21.38
C LYS A 114 -40.43 9.73 22.48
#